data_AF-A2DEC7-F1
#
_entry.id   AF-A2DEC7-F1
#
_cell.length_a   1.000
_cell.length_b   1.000
_cell.length_c   1.000
_cell.angle_alpha   90.00
_cell.angle_beta   90.00
_cell.angle_gamma   90.00
#
_symmetry.space_group_name_H-M   'P 1'
#
loop_
_entity.id
_entity.type
_entity.pdbx_description
1 polymer ?
#
loop_
_entity_poly.entity_id
_entity_poly.type
_entity_poly.pdbx_seq_one_letter_code
_entity_poly.pdbx_strand_id
1 'polypeptide(L)'
;MLSSPSKFAANVLLFNASSRKNNNTVTILKAIKEGVESVGKTAEIVHLDKLKFHGCQGCLQCKRPNAPASCIIKDDATKYIEQLKNADAFVIGSPVYFGNLTGPFYSFFQRFLYCHFNYCEEKRSNLTRPVKTGLVYTCGAPQSMFERIYAPQFQHNKDYLEMVFKGKCQVLVNYFQLLTKDVSKLWVPGEPNDLKKKWFEEHQENILKQAFDMGVSLASE
;
A
#
# COMPACT_ATOMS: atom_id res chain seq x y z
N MET A 1 18.48 12.11 19.76
CA MET A 1 17.14 12.60 20.12
C MET A 1 16.22 11.40 20.07
N LEU A 2 15.75 10.90 21.21
CA LEU A 2 14.87 9.72 21.23
C LEU A 2 13.52 10.12 20.62
N SER A 3 13.17 9.49 19.49
CA SER A 3 11.88 9.70 18.83
C SER A 3 10.74 9.47 19.84
N SER A 4 9.87 10.47 19.98
CA SER A 4 8.72 10.41 20.88
C SER A 4 7.86 9.18 20.55
N PRO A 5 7.49 8.34 21.52
CA PRO A 5 6.69 7.15 21.25
C PRO A 5 5.39 7.56 20.56
N SER A 6 5.08 6.87 19.45
CA SER A 6 3.87 7.10 18.67
C SER A 6 2.65 7.14 19.59
N LYS A 7 1.85 8.20 19.49
CA LYS A 7 0.60 8.37 20.26
C LYS A 7 -0.50 7.36 19.85
N PHE A 8 -0.18 6.43 18.95
CA PHE A 8 -1.06 5.42 18.37
C PHE A 8 -0.41 4.04 18.45
N ALA A 9 -1.22 2.98 18.49
CA ALA A 9 -0.77 1.61 18.75
C ALA A 9 0.30 1.06 17.78
N ALA A 10 0.35 1.58 16.54
CA ALA A 10 1.30 1.16 15.49
C ALA A 10 2.15 2.34 14.98
N ASN A 11 3.46 2.12 14.82
CA ASN A 11 4.38 3.03 14.13
C ASN A 11 4.17 3.01 12.60
N VAL A 12 3.95 1.81 12.04
CA VAL A 12 3.78 1.59 10.60
C VAL A 12 2.45 0.90 10.30
N LEU A 13 1.69 1.45 9.34
CA LEU A 13 0.42 0.87 8.90
C LEU A 13 0.59 0.16 7.56
N LEU A 14 0.10 -1.08 7.45
CA LEU A 14 0.23 -1.92 6.26
C LEU A 14 -1.16 -2.27 5.72
N PHE A 15 -1.62 -1.56 4.69
CA PHE A 15 -2.95 -1.73 4.11
C PHE A 15 -2.95 -2.82 3.05
N ASN A 16 -3.66 -3.91 3.32
CA ASN A 16 -3.92 -4.97 2.37
C ASN A 16 -5.21 -4.67 1.58
N ALA A 17 -5.06 -4.29 0.31
CA ALA A 17 -6.15 -4.07 -0.63
C ALA A 17 -6.58 -5.34 -1.40
N SER A 18 -6.07 -6.51 -1.01
CA SER A 18 -6.50 -7.81 -1.53
C SER A 18 -7.63 -8.39 -0.69
N SER A 19 -8.70 -8.88 -1.32
CA SER A 19 -9.74 -9.67 -0.65
C SER A 19 -9.25 -11.07 -0.21
N ARG A 20 -8.05 -11.48 -0.63
CA ARG A 20 -7.49 -12.81 -0.32
C ARG A 20 -6.64 -12.75 0.94
N LYS A 21 -7.24 -13.13 2.06
CA LYS A 21 -6.68 -12.95 3.43
C LYS A 21 -5.42 -13.75 3.75
N ASN A 22 -5.05 -14.77 2.96
CA ASN A 22 -3.91 -15.66 3.20
C ASN A 22 -3.16 -16.01 1.90
N ASN A 23 -2.95 -15.01 1.05
CA ASN A 23 -2.39 -15.20 -0.30
C ASN A 23 -1.30 -14.15 -0.62
N ASN A 24 -0.82 -14.11 -1.87
CA ASN A 24 0.37 -13.37 -2.32
C ASN A 24 0.60 -12.00 -1.66
N THR A 25 -0.36 -11.06 -1.74
CA THR A 25 -0.18 -9.68 -1.25
C THR A 25 0.06 -9.61 0.26
N VAL A 26 -0.75 -10.30 1.06
CA VAL A 26 -0.60 -10.27 2.53
C VAL A 26 0.67 -10.99 2.97
N THR A 27 1.15 -11.99 2.22
CA THR A 27 2.42 -12.66 2.50
C THR A 27 3.58 -11.67 2.41
N ILE A 28 3.61 -10.81 1.38
CA ILE A 28 4.63 -9.75 1.26
C ILE A 28 4.48 -8.72 2.38
N LEU A 29 3.25 -8.31 2.72
CA LEU A 29 3.02 -7.37 3.83
C LEU A 29 3.43 -7.93 5.20
N LYS A 30 3.33 -9.25 5.41
CA LYS A 30 3.84 -9.90 6.63
C LYS A 30 5.37 -9.84 6.73
N ALA A 31 6.08 -10.07 5.63
CA ALA A 31 7.53 -9.91 5.63
C ALA A 31 7.96 -8.45 5.89
N ILE A 32 7.24 -7.46 5.33
CA ILE A 32 7.44 -6.04 5.67
C ILE A 32 7.19 -5.81 7.16
N LYS A 33 6.12 -6.37 7.72
CA LYS A 33 5.81 -6.29 9.14
C LYS A 33 6.96 -6.82 10.00
N GLU A 34 7.49 -7.99 9.67
CA GLU A 34 8.62 -8.61 10.38
C GLU A 34 9.86 -7.71 10.36
N GLY A 35 10.16 -7.06 9.23
CA GLY A 35 11.27 -6.10 9.13
C GLY A 35 11.05 -4.81 9.95
N VAL A 36 9.81 -4.34 10.06
CA VAL A 36 9.48 -3.22 10.97
C VAL A 36 9.71 -3.63 12.43
N GLU A 37 9.23 -4.82 12.80
CA GLU A 37 9.30 -5.33 14.18
C GLU A 37 10.72 -5.70 14.60
N SER A 38 11.60 -6.09 13.66
CA SER A 38 12.99 -6.42 13.96
C SER A 38 13.84 -5.23 14.42
N VAL A 39 13.38 -3.99 14.18
CA VAL A 39 14.05 -2.76 14.66
C VAL A 39 13.33 -2.11 15.86
N GLY A 40 12.46 -2.86 16.54
CA GLY A 40 11.81 -2.42 17.77
C GLY A 40 10.62 -1.45 17.57
N LYS A 41 10.10 -1.34 16.34
CA LYS A 41 8.91 -0.56 16.00
C LYS A 41 7.69 -1.47 15.85
N THR A 42 6.48 -0.93 15.97
CA THR A 42 5.24 -1.74 15.85
C THR A 42 4.58 -1.55 14.49
N ALA A 43 3.96 -2.61 13.96
CA ALA A 43 3.22 -2.57 12.71
C ALA A 43 1.86 -3.30 12.77
N GLU A 44 0.84 -2.70 12.12
CA GLU A 44 -0.51 -3.25 11.99
C GLU A 44 -0.81 -3.53 10.51
N ILE A 45 -1.30 -4.75 10.21
CA ILE A 45 -1.86 -5.07 8.90
C ILE A 45 -3.36 -4.80 8.92
N VAL A 46 -3.80 -3.86 8.10
CA VAL A 46 -5.20 -3.46 7.96
C VAL A 46 -5.77 -4.06 6.67
N HIS A 47 -6.80 -4.88 6.81
CA HIS A 47 -7.46 -5.52 5.67
C HIS A 47 -8.59 -4.63 5.13
N LEU A 48 -8.35 -3.92 4.02
CA LEU A 48 -9.33 -2.99 3.46
C LEU A 48 -10.63 -3.68 3.03
N ASP A 49 -10.57 -4.94 2.60
CA ASP A 49 -11.75 -5.73 2.24
C ASP A 49 -12.73 -5.98 3.41
N LYS A 50 -12.26 -5.83 4.66
CA LYS A 50 -13.09 -5.97 5.87
C LYS A 50 -13.69 -4.66 6.35
N LEU A 51 -13.24 -3.53 5.82
CA LEU A 51 -13.72 -2.22 6.23
C LEU A 51 -14.98 -1.87 5.42
N LYS A 52 -15.99 -1.29 6.08
CA LYS A 52 -17.11 -0.65 5.41
C LYS A 52 -16.77 0.82 5.22
N PHE A 53 -16.33 1.18 4.02
CA PHE A 53 -15.93 2.55 3.71
C PHE A 53 -16.23 2.92 2.27
N HIS A 54 -16.31 4.22 2.01
CA HIS A 54 -16.54 4.77 0.67
C HIS A 54 -15.26 5.37 0.08
N GLY A 55 -15.22 5.53 -1.24
CA GLY A 55 -14.24 6.35 -1.93
C GLY A 55 -14.49 7.86 -1.77
N CYS A 56 -13.63 8.68 -2.37
CA CYS A 56 -13.77 10.13 -2.28
C CYS A 56 -15.04 10.58 -3.00
N GLN A 57 -15.89 11.35 -2.31
CA GLN A 57 -17.16 11.83 -2.86
C GLN A 57 -17.02 13.19 -3.57
N GLY A 58 -15.81 13.76 -3.64
CA GLY A 58 -15.59 15.07 -4.26
C GLY A 58 -16.36 16.22 -3.60
N CYS A 59 -16.77 16.08 -2.34
CA CYS A 59 -17.65 17.06 -1.66
C CYS A 59 -16.96 18.37 -1.25
N LEU A 60 -15.64 18.48 -1.46
CA LEU A 60 -14.80 19.65 -1.19
C LEU A 60 -14.79 20.16 0.27
N GLN A 61 -15.36 19.41 1.23
CA GLN A 61 -15.38 19.84 2.64
C GLN A 61 -13.98 20.00 3.22
N CYS A 62 -13.03 19.14 2.83
CA CYS A 62 -11.62 19.25 3.22
C CYS A 62 -10.87 20.42 2.55
N LYS A 63 -11.52 21.17 1.65
CA LYS A 63 -10.96 22.32 0.93
C LYS A 63 -11.54 23.66 1.39
N ARG A 64 -12.52 23.66 2.31
CA ARG A 64 -13.09 24.90 2.83
C ARG A 64 -12.03 25.71 3.58
N PRO A 65 -12.16 27.05 3.64
CA PRO A 65 -11.30 27.88 4.48
C PRO A 65 -11.27 27.34 5.92
N ASN A 66 -10.08 27.24 6.51
CA ASN A 66 -9.85 26.71 7.86
C ASN A 66 -10.27 25.24 8.08
N ALA A 67 -10.55 24.47 7.02
CA ALA A 67 -10.83 23.05 7.17
C ALA A 67 -9.60 22.30 7.69
N PRO A 68 -9.76 21.37 8.64
CA PRO A 68 -8.67 20.48 9.03
C PRO A 68 -8.25 19.60 7.85
N ALA A 69 -6.98 19.22 7.81
CA ALA A 69 -6.41 18.28 6.85
C ALA A 69 -6.93 16.84 7.10
N SER A 70 -8.23 16.64 6.91
CA SER A 70 -8.96 15.42 7.25
C SER A 70 -10.23 15.30 6.39
N CYS A 71 -10.76 14.09 6.28
CA CYS A 71 -12.00 13.83 5.57
C CYS A 71 -13.21 13.97 6.51
N ILE A 72 -14.28 14.62 6.05
CA ILE A 72 -15.52 14.75 6.81
C ILE A 72 -16.31 13.42 6.88
N ILE A 73 -16.11 12.52 5.91
CA ILE A 73 -16.80 11.23 5.86
C ILE A 73 -16.32 10.38 7.03
N LYS A 74 -17.27 9.92 7.85
CA LYS A 74 -17.04 9.08 9.03
C LYS A 74 -17.48 7.63 8.72
N ASP A 75 -16.50 6.74 8.63
CA ASP A 75 -16.67 5.31 8.38
C ASP A 75 -15.44 4.53 8.90
N ASP A 76 -15.37 3.23 8.62
CA ASP A 76 -14.32 2.37 9.20
C ASP A 76 -12.89 2.77 8.80
N ALA A 77 -12.72 3.51 7.69
CA ALA A 77 -11.44 4.01 7.22
C ALA A 77 -10.99 5.29 7.95
N THR A 78 -11.90 6.00 8.62
CA THR A 78 -11.62 7.32 9.22
C THR A 78 -10.47 7.30 10.19
N LYS A 79 -10.44 6.35 11.13
CA LYS A 79 -9.38 6.25 12.15
C LYS A 79 -8.00 6.11 11.51
N TYR A 80 -7.91 5.35 10.42
CA TYR A 80 -6.66 5.12 9.71
C TYR A 80 -6.22 6.36 8.92
N ILE A 81 -7.15 7.01 8.21
CA ILE A 81 -6.86 8.27 7.50
C ILE A 81 -6.35 9.34 8.47
N GLU A 82 -6.96 9.46 9.65
CA GLU A 82 -6.55 10.44 10.67
C GLU A 82 -5.21 10.10 11.34
N GLN A 83 -4.88 8.81 11.49
CA GLN A 83 -3.64 8.33 12.09
C GLN A 83 -2.42 8.53 11.18
N LEU A 84 -2.60 8.51 9.85
CA LEU A 84 -1.48 8.49 8.90
C LEU A 84 -0.58 9.73 8.94
N LYS A 85 -1.12 10.89 9.29
CA LYS A 85 -0.30 12.11 9.52
C LYS A 85 0.70 11.98 10.67
N ASN A 86 0.45 11.02 11.56
CA ASN A 86 1.25 10.74 12.75
C ASN A 86 2.02 9.42 12.65
N ALA A 87 1.79 8.58 11.64
CA ALA A 87 2.53 7.34 11.42
C ALA A 87 3.96 7.64 10.95
N ASP A 88 4.92 6.80 11.32
CA ASP A 88 6.31 6.90 10.83
C ASP A 88 6.35 6.57 9.34
N ALA A 89 5.60 5.53 8.96
CA ALA A 89 5.41 5.12 7.58
C ALA A 89 4.07 4.40 7.35
N PHE A 90 3.72 4.18 6.09
CA PHE A 90 2.70 3.21 5.72
C PHE A 90 2.99 2.55 4.38
N VAL A 91 2.38 1.38 4.16
CA VAL A 91 2.46 0.63 2.90
C VAL A 91 1.05 0.30 2.44
N ILE A 92 0.79 0.37 1.14
CA ILE A 92 -0.45 -0.15 0.54
C ILE A 92 -0.08 -1.26 -0.44
N GLY A 93 -0.55 -2.47 -0.16
CA GLY A 93 -0.40 -3.62 -1.02
C GLY A 93 -1.67 -3.91 -1.82
N SER A 94 -1.56 -4.06 -3.14
CA SER A 94 -2.68 -4.43 -4.00
C SER A 94 -2.28 -5.49 -5.02
N PRO A 95 -3.15 -6.47 -5.31
CA PRO A 95 -3.02 -7.26 -6.51
C PRO A 95 -3.38 -6.43 -7.75
N VAL A 96 -2.87 -6.84 -8.91
CA VAL A 96 -3.29 -6.32 -10.22
C VAL A 96 -4.44 -7.18 -10.73
N TYR A 97 -5.62 -6.60 -10.82
CA TYR A 97 -6.83 -7.20 -11.38
C TYR A 97 -7.23 -6.45 -12.65
N PHE A 98 -7.34 -7.20 -13.75
CA PHE A 98 -7.71 -6.65 -15.06
C PHE A 98 -6.87 -5.43 -15.49
N GLY A 99 -5.55 -5.53 -15.29
CA GLY A 99 -4.59 -4.48 -15.63
C GLY A 99 -4.57 -3.29 -14.68
N ASN A 100 -5.35 -3.31 -13.58
CA ASN A 100 -5.42 -2.20 -12.64
C ASN A 100 -5.36 -2.65 -11.17
N LEU A 101 -5.23 -1.70 -10.24
CA LEU A 101 -5.29 -1.98 -8.80
C LEU A 101 -6.75 -2.14 -8.34
N THR A 102 -6.94 -2.68 -7.14
CA THR A 102 -8.29 -3.05 -6.69
C THR A 102 -9.16 -1.83 -6.36
N GLY A 103 -10.49 -1.99 -6.41
CA GLY A 103 -11.44 -0.95 -6.00
C GLY A 103 -11.20 -0.41 -4.57
N PRO A 104 -10.94 -1.27 -3.56
CA PRO A 104 -10.53 -0.83 -2.23
C PRO A 104 -9.25 0.00 -2.21
N PHE A 105 -8.24 -0.34 -3.04
CA PHE A 105 -7.03 0.49 -3.18
C PHE A 105 -7.42 1.90 -3.59
N TYR A 106 -8.13 2.08 -4.71
CA TYR A 106 -8.46 3.41 -5.22
C TYR A 106 -9.40 4.18 -4.30
N SER A 107 -10.39 3.51 -3.71
CA SER A 107 -11.33 4.15 -2.78
C SER A 107 -10.61 4.73 -1.57
N PHE A 108 -9.66 3.97 -1.00
CA PHE A 108 -8.87 4.42 0.14
C PHE A 108 -7.87 5.50 -0.28
N PHE A 109 -7.10 5.22 -1.34
CA PHE A 109 -6.04 6.07 -1.87
C PHE A 109 -6.54 7.47 -2.25
N GLN A 110 -7.69 7.58 -2.90
CA GLN A 110 -8.27 8.87 -3.29
C GLN A 110 -8.70 9.70 -2.08
N ARG A 111 -9.43 9.12 -1.12
CA ARG A 111 -9.83 9.87 0.09
C ARG A 111 -8.63 10.36 0.86
N PHE A 112 -7.65 9.49 0.97
CA PHE A 112 -6.39 9.71 1.65
C PHE A 112 -5.57 10.84 1.00
N LEU A 113 -5.29 10.76 -0.29
CA LEU A 113 -4.55 11.83 -0.98
C LEU A 113 -5.32 13.14 -0.96
N TYR A 114 -6.63 13.11 -1.22
CA TYR A 114 -7.38 14.33 -1.48
C TYR A 114 -7.55 15.20 -0.23
N CYS A 115 -7.70 14.64 0.97
CA CYS A 115 -7.78 15.45 2.19
C CYS A 115 -6.43 16.04 2.63
N HIS A 116 -5.32 15.46 2.19
CA HIS A 116 -3.96 15.93 2.51
C HIS A 116 -3.31 16.76 1.40
N PHE A 117 -3.81 16.69 0.17
CA PHE A 117 -3.35 17.49 -0.97
C PHE A 117 -3.78 18.97 -0.86
N ASN A 118 -3.02 19.88 -1.46
CA ASN A 118 -3.34 21.29 -1.53
C ASN A 118 -3.00 21.86 -2.93
N TYR A 119 -3.88 22.72 -3.46
CA TYR A 119 -3.75 23.32 -4.79
C TYR A 119 -2.80 24.53 -4.84
N CYS A 120 -2.27 24.98 -3.71
CA CYS A 120 -1.19 25.96 -3.63
C CYS A 120 0.12 25.36 -4.18
N GLU A 121 0.77 26.06 -5.11
CA GLU A 121 2.01 25.60 -5.75
C GLU A 121 3.16 25.52 -4.76
N GLU A 122 3.25 26.51 -3.89
CA GLU A 122 4.26 26.65 -2.85
C GLU A 122 4.05 25.65 -1.71
N LYS A 123 2.84 25.07 -1.60
CA LYS A 123 2.45 24.15 -0.54
C LYS A 123 1.45 23.11 -1.04
N ARG A 124 1.94 22.07 -1.71
CA ARG A 124 1.14 20.93 -2.24
C ARG A 124 0.60 19.96 -1.19
N SER A 125 0.99 20.11 0.08
CA SER A 125 0.65 19.20 1.18
C SER A 125 0.20 19.96 2.43
N ASN A 126 -0.86 19.46 3.05
CA ASN A 126 -1.35 19.93 4.35
C ASN A 126 -0.65 19.23 5.54
N LEU A 127 0.27 18.30 5.29
CA LEU A 127 1.02 17.64 6.37
C LEU A 127 2.13 18.54 6.88
N THR A 128 2.39 18.48 8.18
CA THR A 128 3.43 19.28 8.84
C THR A 128 4.81 18.64 8.77
N ARG A 129 4.89 17.33 8.48
CA ARG A 129 6.15 16.59 8.33
C ARG A 129 6.10 15.59 7.17
N PRO A 130 7.26 15.13 6.66
CA PRO A 130 7.33 13.98 5.78
C PRO A 130 6.80 12.69 6.43
N VAL A 131 6.23 11.80 5.61
CA VAL A 131 5.87 10.42 5.99
C VAL A 131 6.44 9.49 4.93
N LYS A 132 7.20 8.46 5.34
CA LYS A 132 7.75 7.46 4.41
C LYS A 132 6.61 6.57 3.91
N THR A 133 6.63 6.19 2.64
CA THR A 133 5.52 5.43 2.04
C THR A 133 6.00 4.21 1.27
N GLY A 134 5.11 3.25 1.06
CA GLY A 134 5.40 2.04 0.32
C GLY A 134 4.23 1.57 -0.53
N LEU A 135 4.54 1.01 -1.70
CA LEU A 135 3.59 0.36 -2.58
C LEU A 135 4.04 -1.06 -2.85
N VAL A 136 3.12 -2.01 -2.66
CA VAL A 136 3.35 -3.42 -2.99
C VAL A 136 2.38 -3.83 -4.07
N TYR A 137 2.89 -4.32 -5.19
CA TYR A 137 2.08 -4.85 -6.27
C TYR A 137 2.29 -6.35 -6.42
N THR A 138 1.22 -7.12 -6.53
CA THR A 138 1.33 -8.56 -6.86
C THR A 138 0.56 -8.85 -8.14
N CYS A 139 1.17 -9.52 -9.12
CA CYS A 139 0.50 -9.79 -10.39
C CYS A 139 0.75 -11.21 -10.89
N GLY A 140 -0.16 -11.69 -11.73
CA GLY A 140 0.02 -12.96 -12.44
C GLY A 140 0.86 -12.82 -13.71
N ALA A 141 1.16 -11.60 -14.15
CA ALA A 141 1.91 -11.35 -15.38
C ALA A 141 3.42 -11.56 -15.16
N PRO A 142 4.18 -11.99 -16.20
CA PRO A 142 5.63 -11.95 -16.18
C PRO A 142 6.16 -10.52 -15.98
N GLN A 143 7.38 -10.40 -15.44
CA GLN A 143 8.02 -9.11 -15.18
C GLN A 143 8.06 -8.20 -16.42
N SER A 144 8.51 -8.71 -17.57
CA SER A 144 8.60 -7.93 -18.82
C SER A 144 7.26 -7.35 -19.28
N MET A 145 6.17 -8.08 -19.05
CA MET A 145 4.82 -7.59 -19.36
C MET A 145 4.40 -6.50 -18.38
N PHE A 146 4.65 -6.69 -17.07
CA PHE A 146 4.32 -5.69 -16.07
C PHE A 146 5.06 -4.38 -16.32
N GLU A 147 6.37 -4.45 -16.55
CA GLU A 147 7.21 -3.27 -16.78
C GLU A 147 6.77 -2.48 -18.02
N ARG A 148 6.38 -3.18 -19.09
CA ARG A 148 5.93 -2.53 -20.32
C ARG A 148 4.53 -1.92 -20.20
N ILE A 149 3.61 -2.61 -19.54
CA ILE A 149 2.17 -2.29 -19.61
C ILE A 149 1.68 -1.59 -18.34
N TYR A 150 2.03 -2.13 -17.17
CA TYR A 150 1.43 -1.72 -15.89
C TYR A 150 2.28 -0.68 -15.15
N ALA A 151 3.61 -0.82 -15.18
CA ALA A 151 4.49 0.09 -14.46
C ALA A 151 4.31 1.58 -14.86
N PRO A 152 4.17 1.96 -16.14
CA PRO A 152 3.94 3.36 -16.53
C PRO A 152 2.63 3.91 -15.96
N GLN A 153 1.58 3.08 -15.92
CA GLN A 153 0.30 3.47 -15.35
C GLN A 153 0.39 3.67 -13.83
N PHE A 154 1.11 2.78 -13.14
CA PHE A 154 1.21 2.79 -11.67
C PHE A 154 2.25 3.77 -11.13
N GLN A 155 3.13 4.31 -11.97
CA GLN A 155 4.14 5.30 -11.60
C GLN A 155 3.52 6.51 -10.87
N HIS A 156 2.38 7.01 -11.38
CA HIS A 156 1.68 8.14 -10.79
C HIS A 156 1.28 7.91 -9.33
N ASN A 157 1.02 6.67 -8.90
CA ASN A 157 0.72 6.39 -7.49
C ASN A 157 1.90 6.75 -6.58
N LYS A 158 3.13 6.43 -7.02
CA LYS A 158 4.36 6.81 -6.32
C LYS A 158 4.50 8.33 -6.28
N ASP A 159 4.32 8.98 -7.43
CA ASP A 159 4.52 10.42 -7.56
C ASP A 159 3.52 11.22 -6.71
N TYR A 160 2.25 10.79 -6.67
CA TYR A 160 1.25 11.39 -5.80
C TYR A 160 1.56 11.21 -4.32
N LEU A 161 2.07 10.04 -3.92
CA LEU A 161 2.50 9.80 -2.55
C LEU A 161 3.66 10.72 -2.17
N GLU A 162 4.69 10.85 -3.00
CA GLU A 162 5.82 11.72 -2.69
C GLU A 162 5.42 13.20 -2.69
N MET A 163 4.55 13.62 -3.61
CA MET A 163 4.02 14.98 -3.63
C MET A 163 3.22 15.32 -2.36
N VAL A 164 2.31 14.45 -1.94
CA VAL A 164 1.41 14.72 -0.81
C VAL A 164 2.06 14.43 0.54
N PHE A 165 2.85 13.36 0.65
CA PHE A 165 3.48 12.93 1.91
C PHE A 165 4.89 13.45 2.11
N LYS A 166 5.51 14.05 1.08
CA LYS A 166 6.85 14.68 1.14
C LYS A 166 7.97 13.74 1.59
N GLY A 167 7.70 12.45 1.70
CA GLY A 167 8.66 11.41 2.07
C GLY A 167 8.83 10.43 0.91
N LYS A 168 9.98 9.75 0.88
CA LYS A 168 10.31 8.78 -0.17
C LYS A 168 9.28 7.64 -0.21
N CYS A 169 8.86 7.27 -1.42
CA CYS A 169 8.01 6.10 -1.66
C CYS A 169 8.85 4.95 -2.20
N GLN A 170 8.81 3.80 -1.52
CA GLN A 170 9.40 2.55 -2.00
C GLN A 170 8.35 1.75 -2.77
N VAL A 171 8.77 1.02 -3.81
CA VAL A 171 7.88 0.17 -4.61
C VAL A 171 8.46 -1.23 -4.68
N LEU A 172 7.66 -2.24 -4.36
CA LEU A 172 8.02 -3.64 -4.46
C LEU A 172 6.98 -4.38 -5.31
N VAL A 173 7.44 -5.23 -6.23
CA VAL A 173 6.53 -5.97 -7.13
C VAL A 173 6.84 -7.45 -7.08
N ASN A 174 5.81 -8.26 -6.85
CA ASN A 174 5.89 -9.72 -6.92
C ASN A 174 5.18 -10.22 -8.19
N TYR A 175 5.98 -10.65 -9.16
CA TYR A 175 5.55 -11.04 -10.50
C TYR A 175 5.13 -12.50 -10.60
N PHE A 176 4.46 -12.83 -11.69
CA PHE A 176 4.23 -14.19 -12.17
C PHE A 176 3.61 -15.15 -11.14
N GLN A 177 2.72 -14.61 -10.31
CA GLN A 177 2.11 -15.34 -9.21
C GLN A 177 0.97 -16.26 -9.68
N LEU A 178 0.77 -17.34 -8.93
CA LEU A 178 -0.42 -18.19 -9.06
C LEU A 178 -1.68 -17.42 -8.64
N LEU A 179 -2.80 -17.70 -9.31
CA LEU A 179 -4.11 -17.15 -8.95
C LEU A 179 -4.57 -17.65 -7.58
N THR A 180 -4.25 -18.88 -7.23
CA THR A 180 -4.56 -19.50 -5.94
C THR A 180 -3.56 -20.63 -5.69
N LYS A 181 -3.46 -21.10 -4.45
CA LYS A 181 -2.60 -22.24 -4.10
C LYS A 181 -3.07 -23.54 -4.78
N ASP A 182 -4.39 -23.69 -4.94
CA ASP A 182 -5.01 -24.86 -5.53
C ASP A 182 -5.70 -24.49 -6.86
N VAL A 183 -4.92 -24.51 -7.94
CA VAL A 183 -5.39 -24.15 -9.28
C VAL A 183 -6.30 -25.23 -9.91
N SER A 184 -6.36 -26.44 -9.34
CA SER A 184 -7.23 -27.52 -9.83
C SER A 184 -8.72 -27.17 -9.71
N LYS A 185 -9.04 -26.21 -8.83
CA LYS A 185 -10.39 -25.67 -8.62
C LYS A 185 -10.79 -24.59 -9.63
N LEU A 186 -9.92 -24.22 -10.56
CA LEU A 186 -10.14 -23.13 -11.51
C LEU A 186 -10.23 -23.64 -12.95
N TRP A 187 -11.14 -23.06 -13.73
CA TRP A 187 -11.14 -23.20 -15.18
C TRP A 187 -10.35 -22.05 -15.80
N VAL A 188 -9.05 -22.27 -15.99
CA VAL A 188 -8.11 -21.28 -16.55
C VAL A 188 -7.21 -21.92 -17.60
N PRO A 189 -7.78 -22.47 -18.69
CA PRO A 189 -6.98 -23.05 -19.76
C PRO A 189 -6.02 -21.99 -20.33
N GLY A 190 -4.74 -22.33 -20.43
CA GLY A 190 -3.69 -21.42 -20.90
C GLY A 190 -2.92 -20.69 -19.79
N GLU A 191 -3.35 -20.77 -18.54
CA GLU A 191 -2.56 -20.27 -17.41
C GLU A 191 -1.33 -21.19 -17.20
N PRO A 192 -0.09 -20.67 -17.27
CA PRO A 192 1.12 -21.48 -17.20
C PRO A 192 1.47 -21.87 -15.75
N ASN A 193 0.58 -22.62 -15.10
CA ASN A 193 0.64 -22.90 -13.66
C ASN A 193 1.95 -23.57 -13.22
N ASP A 194 2.49 -24.51 -13.99
CA ASP A 194 3.72 -25.20 -13.61
C ASP A 194 4.95 -24.29 -13.70
N LEU A 195 5.00 -23.39 -14.67
CA LEU A 195 6.04 -22.35 -14.73
C LEU A 195 5.93 -21.37 -13.56
N LYS A 196 4.71 -21.01 -13.16
CA LYS A 196 4.48 -20.13 -12.00
C LYS A 196 4.87 -20.77 -10.67
N LYS A 197 4.65 -22.08 -10.50
CA LYS A 197 5.14 -22.84 -9.33
C LYS A 197 6.65 -22.82 -9.26
N LYS A 198 7.32 -23.15 -10.38
CA LYS A 198 8.78 -23.11 -10.46
C LYS A 198 9.34 -21.71 -10.16
N TRP A 199 8.73 -20.68 -10.74
CA TRP A 199 9.08 -19.28 -10.45
C TRP A 199 8.97 -18.96 -8.96
N PHE A 200 7.87 -19.38 -8.32
CA PHE A 200 7.68 -19.19 -6.89
C PHE A 200 8.80 -19.85 -6.08
N GLU A 201 9.13 -21.12 -6.36
CA GLU A 201 10.22 -21.84 -5.67
C GLU A 201 11.58 -21.12 -5.80
N GLU A 202 11.87 -20.57 -6.97
CA GLU A 202 13.14 -19.90 -7.27
C GLU A 202 13.24 -18.46 -6.69
N HIS A 203 12.13 -17.73 -6.59
CA HIS A 203 12.16 -16.27 -6.34
C HIS A 203 11.51 -15.86 -5.01
N GLN A 204 10.72 -16.72 -4.38
CA GLN A 204 9.93 -16.34 -3.21
C GLN A 204 10.81 -15.92 -2.02
N GLU A 205 11.93 -16.59 -1.78
CA GLU A 205 12.82 -16.22 -0.68
C GLU A 205 13.40 -14.81 -0.89
N ASN A 206 13.85 -14.52 -2.12
CA ASN A 206 14.43 -13.22 -2.45
C ASN A 206 13.40 -12.08 -2.31
N ILE A 207 12.17 -12.26 -2.80
CA ILE A 207 11.13 -11.22 -2.68
C ILE A 207 10.71 -11.00 -1.22
N LEU A 208 10.69 -12.06 -0.40
CA LEU A 208 10.43 -11.92 1.04
C LEU A 208 11.57 -11.20 1.76
N LYS A 209 12.82 -11.43 1.35
CA LYS A 209 13.96 -10.66 1.87
C LYS A 209 13.86 -9.17 1.50
N GLN A 210 13.53 -8.85 0.25
CA GLN A 210 13.32 -7.45 -0.17
C GLN A 210 12.18 -6.78 0.61
N ALA A 211 11.10 -7.53 0.86
CA ALA A 211 9.97 -7.08 1.67
C ALA A 211 10.40 -6.81 3.12
N PHE A 212 11.17 -7.71 3.73
CA PHE A 212 11.75 -7.51 5.06
C PHE A 212 12.65 -6.27 5.11
N ASP A 213 13.59 -6.13 4.16
CA ASP A 213 14.51 -4.99 4.09
C ASP A 213 13.75 -3.65 3.90
N MET A 214 12.66 -3.66 3.12
CA MET A 214 11.75 -2.51 2.99
C MET A 214 11.12 -2.15 4.35
N GLY A 215 10.68 -3.14 5.13
CA GLY A 215 10.18 -2.93 6.50
C GLY A 215 11.18 -2.24 7.41
N VAL A 216 12.42 -2.74 7.44
CA VAL A 216 13.54 -2.15 8.20
C VAL A 216 13.75 -0.70 7.78
N SER A 217 13.80 -0.44 6.47
CA SER A 217 14.05 0.89 5.90
C SER A 217 12.95 1.90 6.24
N LEU A 218 11.68 1.47 6.21
CA LEU A 218 10.53 2.32 6.54
C LEU A 218 10.47 2.67 8.03
N ALA A 219 10.95 1.78 8.90
CA ALA A 219 10.89 1.92 10.35
C ALA A 219 12.12 2.61 10.98
N SER A 220 13.25 2.61 10.26
CA SER A 220 14.47 3.32 10.64
C SER A 220 14.27 4.85 10.59
N GLU A 221 15.06 5.60 11.37
CA GLU A 221 15.04 7.08 11.38
C GLU A 221 15.42 7.66 10.01
#